data_AF-A0A1R3IGN5-F1
#
_entry.id   AF-A0A1R3IGN5-F1
#
_cell.length_a   1.000
_cell.length_b   1.000
_cell.length_c   1.000
_cell.angle_alpha   90.00
_cell.angle_beta   90.00
_cell.angle_gamma   90.00
#
_symmetry.space_group_name_H-M   'P 1'
#
loop_
_entity.id
_entity.type
_entity.pdbx_description
1 polymer ?
#
loop_
_entity_poly.entity_id
_entity_poly.type
_entity_poly.pdbx_seq_one_letter_code
_entity_poly.pdbx_strand_id
1 'polypeptide(L)'
;MTGNILLNGKKKRLEYGGVDKPATSSDPFMEMPTAQIKATLVEKYKRSKYAKRARERIQEISKIEGLEVEIPSGSQASWWKQLKTLTKRSFVNMCRDAGYYWARIVIYILVSICVGTVFYDLGYGNTAILARGILMMTSGFFRLLPDLPKLFWRYPISYISFSSWALQAAYKNDFIGLEFDPLLPGEKKLTGEEIITKYFGVPVEPSKWWDLSIVVLILVCYRFIFFLILKVKERASPLFQEIYAKKTLQHLDKRPSFRKIPSVSISSKRHQPLHSLSSQEGLNSPLH
;
A
#
# COMPACT_ATOMS: atom_id res chain seq x y z
N MET A 1 43.92 -65.56 3.09
CA MET A 1 44.66 -65.17 1.85
C MET A 1 45.91 -66.02 1.78
N THR A 2 46.25 -66.62 0.62
CA THR A 2 47.48 -67.40 0.46
C THR A 2 48.55 -66.63 -0.29
N GLY A 3 49.79 -66.66 0.21
CA GLY A 3 50.96 -66.09 -0.44
C GLY A 3 52.13 -67.09 -0.47
N ASN A 4 52.91 -67.06 -1.55
CA ASN A 4 54.10 -67.90 -1.69
C ASN A 4 55.34 -67.12 -1.29
N ILE A 5 56.21 -67.71 -0.46
CA ILE A 5 57.47 -67.09 -0.04
C ILE A 5 58.62 -68.06 -0.33
N LEU A 6 59.77 -67.53 -0.72
CA LEU A 6 61.00 -68.26 -0.99
C LEU A 6 61.90 -68.19 0.24
N LEU A 7 62.25 -69.34 0.81
CA LEU A 7 63.21 -69.48 1.91
C LEU A 7 64.27 -70.49 1.48
N ASN A 8 65.54 -70.09 1.51
CA ASN A 8 66.69 -70.88 1.03
C ASN A 8 66.46 -71.55 -0.34
N GLY A 9 65.99 -70.76 -1.31
CA GLY A 9 65.90 -71.20 -2.71
C GLY A 9 64.80 -72.21 -3.04
N LYS A 10 63.96 -72.65 -2.09
CA LYS A 10 62.77 -73.49 -2.37
C LYS A 10 61.48 -72.77 -1.98
N LYS A 11 60.52 -72.79 -2.91
CA LYS A 11 59.22 -72.10 -2.77
C LYS A 11 58.30 -72.93 -1.88
N LYS A 12 57.86 -72.37 -0.75
CA LYS A 12 56.85 -72.98 0.12
C LYS A 12 55.60 -72.11 0.18
N ARG A 13 54.43 -72.76 0.20
CA ARG A 13 53.11 -72.14 0.28
C ARG A 13 52.71 -72.04 1.76
N LEU A 14 52.45 -70.84 2.24
CA LEU A 14 51.96 -70.59 3.60
C LEU A 14 50.48 -70.17 3.53
N GLU A 15 49.64 -70.87 4.29
CA GLU A 15 48.25 -70.48 4.51
C GLU A 15 48.18 -69.57 5.73
N TYR A 16 47.74 -68.33 5.53
CA TYR A 16 47.38 -67.45 6.62
C TYR A 16 45.93 -67.76 7.04
N GLY A 17 45.77 -68.17 8.30
CA GLY A 17 44.48 -68.44 8.94
C GLY A 17 43.53 -67.24 8.85
N GLY A 18 42.23 -67.53 8.74
CA GLY A 18 41.17 -66.54 8.63
C GLY A 18 41.12 -65.62 9.85
N VAL A 19 41.00 -64.32 9.59
CA VAL A 19 40.62 -63.32 10.59
C VAL A 19 39.10 -63.30 10.62
N ASP A 20 38.52 -63.69 11.76
CA ASP A 20 37.09 -63.52 12.01
C ASP A 20 36.72 -62.03 11.91
N LYS A 21 35.81 -61.72 10.99
CA LYS A 21 35.20 -60.38 10.92
C LYS A 21 34.33 -60.18 12.16
N PRO A 22 34.50 -59.09 12.94
CA PRO A 22 33.52 -58.77 13.97
C PRO A 22 32.18 -58.43 13.29
N ALA A 23 31.11 -59.02 13.81
CA ALA A 23 29.75 -58.84 13.32
C ALA A 23 29.40 -57.36 13.25
N THR A 24 29.06 -56.89 12.05
CA THR A 24 28.49 -55.57 11.83
C THR A 24 27.13 -55.56 12.54
N SER A 25 26.99 -54.83 13.64
CA SER A 25 25.68 -54.58 14.24
C SER A 25 24.87 -53.74 13.25
N SER A 26 24.07 -54.40 12.42
CA SER A 26 23.10 -53.75 11.54
C SER A 26 22.11 -53.01 12.42
N ASP A 27 22.18 -51.68 12.42
CA ASP A 27 21.21 -50.82 13.09
C ASP A 27 19.82 -51.15 12.51
N PRO A 28 18.85 -51.65 13.31
CA PRO A 28 17.57 -52.16 12.81
C PRO A 28 16.74 -51.15 12.01
N PHE A 29 17.10 -49.86 12.07
CA PHE A 29 16.43 -48.78 11.39
C PHE A 29 16.86 -48.57 9.92
N MET A 30 17.95 -49.19 9.45
CA MET A 30 18.47 -48.97 8.09
C MET A 30 17.75 -49.78 7.00
N GLU A 31 16.93 -50.78 7.36
CA GLU A 31 16.21 -51.64 6.39
C GLU A 31 14.68 -51.45 6.39
N MET A 32 14.13 -50.60 7.26
CA MET A 32 12.68 -50.42 7.36
C MET A 32 12.13 -49.44 6.29
N PRO A 33 11.00 -49.76 5.62
CA PRO A 33 10.30 -48.82 4.74
C PRO A 33 9.94 -47.52 5.46
N THR A 34 10.05 -46.37 4.79
CA THR A 34 9.80 -45.03 5.38
C THR A 34 8.42 -44.91 6.05
N ALA A 35 7.43 -45.64 5.54
CA ALA A 35 6.08 -45.70 6.12
C ALA A 35 6.07 -46.34 7.52
N GLN A 36 6.84 -47.40 7.73
CA GLN A 36 6.95 -48.05 9.05
C GLN A 36 7.74 -47.16 10.01
N ILE A 37 8.82 -46.51 9.58
CA ILE A 37 9.58 -45.57 10.42
C ILE A 37 8.69 -44.42 10.90
N LYS A 38 7.89 -43.83 10.00
CA LYS A 38 6.90 -42.78 10.35
C LYS A 38 5.87 -43.31 11.35
N ALA A 39 5.33 -44.51 11.13
CA ALA A 39 4.36 -45.11 12.04
C ALA A 39 4.96 -45.33 13.44
N THR A 40 6.19 -45.88 13.52
CA THR A 40 6.91 -46.09 14.77
C THR A 40 7.21 -44.78 15.49
N LEU A 41 7.59 -43.72 14.78
CA LEU A 41 7.82 -42.40 15.37
C LEU A 41 6.54 -41.76 15.90
N VAL A 42 5.43 -41.84 15.15
CA VAL A 42 4.12 -41.36 15.58
C VAL A 42 3.65 -42.11 16.82
N GLU A 43 3.84 -43.43 16.85
CA GLU A 43 3.47 -44.25 18.00
C GLU A 43 4.36 -43.97 19.22
N LYS A 44 5.68 -43.86 19.04
CA LYS A 44 6.61 -43.43 20.09
C LYS A 44 6.24 -42.06 20.64
N TYR A 45 5.89 -41.10 19.79
CA TYR A 45 5.44 -39.78 20.21
C TYR A 45 4.14 -39.88 21.02
N LYS A 46 3.13 -40.61 20.53
CA LYS A 46 1.85 -40.82 21.23
C LYS A 46 2.02 -41.43 22.62
N ARG A 47 2.99 -42.33 22.80
CA ARG A 47 3.32 -42.97 24.08
C ARG A 47 4.28 -42.13 24.95
N SER A 48 4.84 -41.06 24.43
CA SER A 48 5.82 -40.23 25.13
C SER A 48 5.17 -39.28 26.15
N LYS A 49 5.97 -38.85 27.13
CA LYS A 49 5.60 -37.79 28.08
C LYS A 49 5.28 -36.46 27.40
N TYR A 50 5.86 -36.20 26.23
CA TYR A 50 5.62 -34.99 25.46
C TYR A 50 4.19 -34.91 24.90
N ALA A 51 3.66 -36.01 24.38
CA ALA A 51 2.28 -36.05 23.90
C ALA A 51 1.28 -35.88 25.06
N LYS A 52 1.57 -36.46 26.23
CA LYS A 52 0.78 -36.27 27.45
C LYS A 52 0.78 -34.80 27.89
N ARG A 53 1.97 -34.19 28.02
CA ARG A 53 2.13 -32.77 28.36
C ARG A 53 1.46 -31.84 27.34
N ALA A 54 1.55 -32.14 26.05
CA ALA A 54 0.89 -31.34 25.01
C ALA A 54 -0.64 -31.41 25.13
N ARG A 55 -1.20 -32.60 25.37
CA ARG A 55 -2.65 -32.77 25.58
C ARG A 55 -3.13 -32.06 26.85
N GLU A 56 -2.36 -32.14 27.93
CA GLU A 56 -2.63 -31.41 29.18
C GLU A 56 -2.64 -29.90 28.94
N ARG A 57 -1.64 -29.36 28.23
CA ARG A 57 -1.61 -27.93 27.84
C ARG A 57 -2.80 -27.53 26.97
N ILE A 58 -3.17 -28.35 25.98
CA ILE A 58 -4.34 -28.09 25.14
C ILE A 58 -5.62 -28.07 25.98
N GLN A 59 -5.76 -28.99 26.94
CA GLN A 59 -6.91 -29.01 27.84
C GLN A 59 -6.91 -27.83 28.82
N GLU A 60 -5.76 -27.43 29.36
CA GLU A 60 -5.61 -26.19 30.15
C GLU A 60 -6.06 -24.96 29.34
N ILE A 61 -5.56 -24.82 28.11
CA ILE A 61 -5.93 -23.71 27.22
C ILE A 61 -7.43 -23.76 26.89
N SER A 62 -8.01 -24.93 26.65
CA SER A 62 -9.46 -25.07 26.38
C SER A 62 -10.33 -24.70 27.60
N LYS A 63 -9.84 -24.99 28.81
CA LYS A 63 -10.53 -24.64 30.06
C LYS A 63 -10.44 -23.14 30.35
N ILE A 64 -9.34 -22.50 29.92
CA ILE A 64 -9.18 -21.04 29.95
C ILE A 64 -10.05 -20.41 28.85
N GLU A 65 -10.19 -21.03 27.67
CA GLU A 65 -11.08 -20.59 26.59
C GLU A 65 -12.58 -20.69 26.93
N GLY A 66 -12.97 -21.61 27.81
CA GLY A 66 -14.34 -21.71 28.35
C GLY A 66 -14.70 -20.59 29.34
N LEU A 67 -13.71 -19.86 29.86
CA LEU A 67 -13.90 -18.64 30.64
C LEU A 67 -13.77 -17.45 29.69
N GLU A 68 -14.82 -17.21 28.90
CA GLU A 68 -14.96 -16.11 27.93
C GLU A 68 -13.63 -15.51 27.48
N VAL A 69 -13.01 -16.14 26.47
CA VAL A 69 -12.21 -15.35 25.54
C VAL A 69 -13.21 -14.43 24.84
N GLU A 70 -13.45 -13.28 25.44
CA GLU A 70 -13.88 -12.08 24.73
C GLU A 70 -12.84 -11.90 23.62
N ILE A 71 -13.15 -12.46 22.44
CA ILE A 71 -12.60 -11.96 21.18
C ILE A 71 -12.83 -10.46 21.30
N PRO A 72 -11.77 -9.61 21.38
CA PRO A 72 -11.93 -8.23 21.80
C PRO A 72 -12.99 -7.62 20.91
N SER A 73 -14.18 -7.43 21.49
CA SER A 73 -15.34 -7.06 20.73
C SER A 73 -14.99 -5.74 20.07
N GLY A 74 -15.14 -5.69 18.75
CA GLY A 74 -14.87 -4.49 17.98
C GLY A 74 -15.46 -3.28 18.68
N SER A 75 -14.68 -2.20 18.70
CA SER A 75 -14.93 -0.94 19.41
C SER A 75 -16.38 -0.73 19.88
N GLN A 76 -16.57 -0.75 21.20
CA GLN A 76 -17.77 -0.38 21.97
C GLN A 76 -18.28 1.06 21.73
N ALA A 77 -17.75 1.77 20.72
CA ALA A 77 -18.13 3.13 20.38
C ALA A 77 -19.04 3.12 19.15
N SER A 78 -20.24 3.70 19.30
CA SER A 78 -21.11 4.03 18.16
C SER A 78 -20.32 4.71 17.04
N TRP A 79 -20.64 4.40 15.78
CA TRP A 79 -20.00 4.97 14.58
C TRP A 79 -19.84 6.49 14.66
N TRP A 80 -20.82 7.20 15.24
CA TRP A 80 -20.77 8.65 15.47
C TRP A 80 -19.74 9.08 16.53
N LYS A 81 -19.58 8.30 17.62
CA LYS A 81 -18.56 8.55 18.64
C LYS A 81 -17.16 8.33 18.07
N GLN A 82 -16.97 7.30 17.25
CA GLN A 82 -15.72 7.05 16.53
C GLN A 82 -15.41 8.17 15.55
N LEU A 83 -16.38 8.54 14.70
CA LEU A 83 -16.23 9.62 13.73
C LEU A 83 -15.88 10.93 14.42
N LYS A 84 -16.63 11.32 15.47
CA LYS A 84 -16.36 12.55 16.23
C LYS A 84 -14.97 12.53 16.88
N THR A 85 -14.57 11.40 17.46
CA THR A 85 -13.25 11.25 18.12
C THR A 85 -12.12 11.29 17.11
N LEU A 86 -12.28 10.62 15.97
CA LEU A 86 -11.30 10.60 14.88
C LEU A 86 -11.18 11.99 14.24
N THR A 87 -12.30 12.68 13.99
CA THR A 87 -12.30 14.06 13.49
C THR A 87 -11.63 15.01 14.47
N LYS A 88 -11.93 14.92 15.77
CA LYS A 88 -11.27 15.74 16.80
C LYS A 88 -9.76 15.47 16.84
N ARG A 89 -9.34 14.20 16.79
CA ARG A 89 -7.93 13.83 16.79
C ARG A 89 -7.21 14.26 15.51
N SER A 90 -7.85 14.08 14.35
CA SER A 90 -7.34 14.53 13.05
C SER A 90 -7.23 16.05 12.98
N PHE A 91 -8.21 16.77 13.52
CA PHE A 91 -8.19 18.24 13.60
C PHE A 91 -7.05 18.73 14.49
N VAL A 92 -6.88 18.17 15.69
CA VAL A 92 -5.76 18.52 16.57
C VAL A 92 -4.41 18.17 15.92
N ASN A 93 -4.32 17.04 15.22
CA ASN A 93 -3.13 16.69 14.45
C ASN A 93 -2.89 17.71 13.32
N MET A 94 -3.94 18.13 12.62
CA MET A 94 -3.88 19.14 11.56
C MET A 94 -3.40 20.50 12.08
N CYS A 95 -3.86 20.90 13.27
CA CYS A 95 -3.44 22.14 13.91
C CYS A 95 -2.00 22.08 14.46
N ARG A 96 -1.50 20.90 14.84
CA ARG A 96 -0.12 20.71 15.32
C ARG A 96 0.88 20.54 14.18
N ASP A 97 0.49 19.90 13.08
CA ASP A 97 1.23 19.84 11.81
C ASP A 97 0.96 21.09 10.97
N ALA A 98 1.13 22.26 11.59
CA ALA A 98 0.64 23.53 11.10
C ALA A 98 1.29 23.97 9.77
N GLY A 99 2.61 23.78 9.64
CA GLY A 99 3.40 24.42 8.57
C GLY A 99 2.83 24.18 7.18
N TYR A 100 2.49 22.94 6.84
CA TYR A 100 2.00 22.60 5.50
C TYR A 100 0.57 23.06 5.23
N TYR A 101 -0.34 22.88 6.20
CA TYR A 101 -1.76 23.22 6.00
C TYR A 101 -2.01 24.73 6.10
N TRP A 102 -1.35 25.42 7.03
CA TRP A 102 -1.38 26.89 7.08
C TRP A 102 -0.72 27.51 5.86
N ALA A 103 0.41 26.95 5.37
CA ALA A 103 1.00 27.41 4.10
C ALA A 103 0.02 27.29 2.94
N ARG A 104 -0.73 26.17 2.84
CA ARG A 104 -1.78 26.06 1.82
C ARG A 104 -2.87 27.11 1.99
N ILE A 105 -3.37 27.34 3.20
CA ILE A 105 -4.41 28.36 3.46
C ILE A 105 -3.91 29.74 3.02
N VAL A 106 -2.70 30.11 3.41
CA VAL A 106 -2.08 31.39 3.02
C VAL A 106 -1.92 31.50 1.50
N ILE A 107 -1.40 30.46 0.85
CA ILE A 107 -1.26 30.44 -0.62
C ILE A 107 -2.63 30.60 -1.29
N TYR A 108 -3.67 29.91 -0.82
CA TYR A 108 -5.02 30.04 -1.39
C TYR A 108 -5.63 31.42 -1.17
N ILE A 109 -5.38 32.06 -0.02
CA ILE A 109 -5.80 33.44 0.21
C ILE A 109 -5.09 34.39 -0.76
N LEU A 110 -3.76 34.26 -0.92
CA LEU A 110 -2.99 35.07 -1.85
C LEU A 110 -3.46 34.90 -3.29
N VAL A 111 -3.66 33.65 -3.73
CA VAL A 111 -4.20 33.35 -5.06
C VAL A 111 -5.60 33.94 -5.23
N SER A 112 -6.47 33.82 -4.22
CA SER A 112 -7.82 34.40 -4.27
C SER A 112 -7.79 35.93 -4.37
N ILE A 113 -6.85 36.60 -3.69
CA ILE A 113 -6.68 38.05 -3.80
C ILE A 113 -6.19 38.41 -5.21
N CYS A 114 -5.16 37.72 -5.73
CA CYS A 114 -4.66 37.96 -7.08
C CYS A 114 -5.76 37.78 -8.14
N VAL A 115 -6.52 36.68 -8.06
CA VAL A 115 -7.66 36.44 -8.94
C VAL A 115 -8.69 37.55 -8.76
N GLY A 116 -9.09 37.87 -7.52
CA GLY A 116 -10.04 38.95 -7.24
C GLY A 116 -9.62 40.30 -7.81
N THR A 117 -8.33 40.66 -7.74
CA THR A 117 -7.80 41.91 -8.32
C THR A 117 -7.85 41.92 -9.84
N VAL A 118 -7.64 40.77 -10.50
CA VAL A 118 -7.73 40.66 -11.97
C VAL A 118 -9.18 40.83 -12.44
N PHE A 119 -10.15 40.36 -11.65
CA PHE A 119 -11.58 40.49 -11.96
C PHE A 119 -12.23 41.78 -11.41
N TYR A 120 -11.48 42.62 -10.69
CA TYR A 120 -11.98 43.85 -10.13
C TYR A 120 -12.27 44.87 -11.23
N ASP A 121 -13.51 45.36 -11.27
CA ASP A 121 -13.98 46.40 -12.20
C ASP A 121 -13.77 46.08 -13.70
N LEU A 122 -13.95 44.81 -14.08
CA LEU A 122 -14.11 44.44 -15.48
C LEU A 122 -15.45 44.99 -15.97
N GLY A 123 -15.44 46.12 -16.68
CA GLY A 123 -16.65 46.73 -17.25
C GLY A 123 -17.40 45.87 -18.27
N TYR A 124 -18.20 46.51 -19.13
CA TYR A 124 -19.07 45.83 -20.11
C TYR A 124 -18.60 45.97 -21.57
N GLY A 125 -17.39 46.47 -21.78
CA GLY A 125 -16.81 46.59 -23.12
C GLY A 125 -16.28 45.26 -23.66
N ASN A 126 -15.93 45.25 -24.95
CA ASN A 126 -15.39 44.08 -25.65
C ASN A 126 -14.09 43.54 -25.04
N THR A 127 -13.26 44.41 -24.49
CA THR A 127 -12.04 44.02 -23.76
C THR A 127 -12.36 43.21 -22.52
N ALA A 128 -13.49 43.47 -21.85
CA ALA A 128 -13.92 42.72 -20.68
C ALA A 128 -14.46 41.34 -21.05
N ILE A 129 -15.17 41.20 -22.18
CA ILE A 129 -15.59 39.88 -22.71
C ILE A 129 -14.37 39.02 -23.02
N LEU A 130 -13.38 39.59 -23.73
CA LEU A 130 -12.13 38.90 -24.07
C LEU A 130 -11.32 38.54 -22.82
N ALA A 131 -11.20 39.45 -21.85
CA ALA A 131 -10.51 39.20 -20.60
C ALA A 131 -11.16 38.04 -19.82
N ARG A 132 -12.49 38.03 -19.67
CA ARG A 132 -13.25 36.93 -19.06
C ARG A 132 -12.95 35.61 -19.80
N GLY A 133 -13.03 35.61 -21.14
CA GLY A 133 -12.75 34.43 -21.97
C GLY A 133 -11.33 33.86 -21.82
N ILE A 134 -10.30 34.71 -21.88
CA ILE A 134 -8.88 34.29 -21.78
C ILE A 134 -8.56 33.74 -20.39
N LEU A 135 -9.00 34.43 -19.33
CA LEU A 135 -8.78 33.98 -17.96
C LEU A 135 -9.47 32.64 -17.70
N MET A 136 -10.66 32.45 -18.25
CA MET A 136 -11.41 31.20 -18.14
C MET A 136 -10.78 30.05 -18.96
N MET A 137 -10.12 30.32 -20.10
CA MET A 137 -9.34 29.31 -20.84
C MET A 137 -8.15 28.74 -20.06
N THR A 138 -7.60 29.48 -19.09
CA THR A 138 -6.51 28.95 -18.23
C THR A 138 -6.95 27.82 -17.30
N SER A 139 -8.26 27.59 -17.14
CA SER A 139 -8.83 26.56 -16.25
C SER A 139 -8.69 25.11 -16.74
N GLY A 140 -7.97 24.87 -17.84
CA GLY A 140 -7.55 23.54 -18.30
C GLY A 140 -7.95 23.16 -19.72
N PHE A 141 -8.65 24.04 -20.45
CA PHE A 141 -8.98 23.83 -21.86
C PHE A 141 -8.48 25.01 -22.70
N PHE A 142 -7.38 24.78 -23.44
CA PHE A 142 -6.81 25.75 -24.38
C PHE A 142 -7.63 25.91 -25.68
N ARG A 143 -8.66 25.10 -25.87
CA ARG A 143 -9.60 25.17 -27.00
C ARG A 143 -11.02 25.13 -26.48
N LEU A 144 -11.92 25.80 -27.20
CA LEU A 144 -13.34 25.78 -26.91
C LEU A 144 -13.88 24.35 -27.02
N LEU A 145 -14.85 24.04 -26.16
CA LEU A 145 -15.47 22.73 -26.11
C LEU A 145 -15.88 22.20 -27.50
N PRO A 146 -16.55 22.97 -28.39
CA PRO A 146 -16.95 22.48 -29.73
C PRO A 146 -15.78 22.10 -30.65
N ASP A 147 -14.59 22.65 -30.43
CA ASP A 147 -13.43 22.47 -31.30
C ASP A 147 -12.52 21.30 -30.89
N LEU A 148 -12.90 20.59 -29.82
CA LEU A 148 -12.15 19.42 -29.33
C LEU A 148 -12.35 18.20 -30.23
N PRO A 149 -11.27 17.41 -30.51
CA PRO A 149 -11.38 16.13 -31.21
C PRO A 149 -12.40 15.20 -30.55
N LYS A 150 -13.32 14.68 -31.36
CA LYS A 150 -14.53 13.99 -30.87
C LYS A 150 -14.23 12.73 -30.03
N LEU A 151 -13.30 11.91 -30.49
CA LEU A 151 -13.11 10.53 -30.01
C LEU A 151 -12.62 10.42 -28.56
N PHE A 152 -11.84 11.40 -28.09
CA PHE A 152 -11.21 11.32 -26.77
C PHE A 152 -11.44 12.57 -25.93
N TRP A 153 -11.27 13.75 -26.54
CA TRP A 153 -11.29 15.01 -25.81
C TRP A 153 -12.72 15.53 -25.59
N ARG A 154 -13.55 15.54 -26.64
CA ARG A 154 -14.97 15.92 -26.51
C ARG A 154 -15.75 14.86 -25.73
N TYR A 155 -15.50 13.59 -26.02
CA TYR A 155 -16.07 12.44 -25.31
C TYR A 155 -14.91 11.47 -25.04
N PRO A 156 -14.64 10.95 -23.83
CA PRO A 156 -15.30 11.12 -22.53
C PRO A 156 -14.63 12.17 -21.61
N ILE A 157 -13.45 12.68 -21.95
CA ILE A 157 -12.63 13.49 -21.03
C ILE A 157 -13.35 14.76 -20.59
N SER A 158 -14.02 15.47 -21.52
CA SER A 158 -14.76 16.68 -21.14
C SER A 158 -15.89 16.40 -20.14
N TYR A 159 -16.54 15.24 -20.22
CA TYR A 159 -17.67 14.87 -19.36
C TYR A 159 -17.24 14.47 -17.94
N ILE A 160 -16.07 13.85 -17.81
CA ILE A 160 -15.51 13.43 -16.51
C ILE A 160 -14.76 14.59 -15.83
N SER A 161 -14.26 15.55 -16.61
CA SER A 161 -13.55 16.71 -16.09
C SER A 161 -14.50 17.68 -15.39
N PHE A 162 -14.26 17.91 -14.09
CA PHE A 162 -15.00 18.91 -13.32
C PHE A 162 -14.82 20.32 -13.91
N SER A 163 -13.66 20.61 -14.50
CA SER A 163 -13.36 21.93 -15.07
C SER A 163 -14.29 22.28 -16.22
N SER A 164 -14.68 21.32 -17.07
CA SER A 164 -15.60 21.59 -18.20
C SER A 164 -16.96 22.07 -17.73
N TRP A 165 -17.46 21.46 -16.65
CA TRP A 165 -18.77 21.79 -16.08
C TRP A 165 -18.70 23.06 -15.23
N ALA A 166 -17.62 23.25 -14.47
CA ALA A 166 -17.37 24.48 -13.73
C ALA A 166 -17.26 25.69 -14.69
N LEU A 167 -16.62 25.52 -15.85
CA LEU A 167 -16.50 26.56 -16.86
C LEU A 167 -17.85 26.93 -17.49
N GLN A 168 -18.67 25.94 -17.84
CA GLN A 168 -20.04 26.17 -18.33
C GLN A 168 -20.91 26.88 -17.29
N ALA A 169 -20.83 26.45 -16.02
CA ALA A 169 -21.52 27.12 -14.92
C ALA A 169 -21.06 28.56 -14.75
N ALA A 170 -19.76 28.82 -14.88
CA ALA A 170 -19.18 30.16 -14.77
C ALA A 170 -19.59 31.06 -15.94
N TYR A 171 -19.57 30.58 -17.19
CA TYR A 171 -20.09 31.35 -18.34
C TYR A 171 -21.57 31.71 -18.14
N LYS A 172 -22.39 30.76 -17.70
CA LYS A 172 -23.80 31.03 -17.41
C LYS A 172 -23.96 32.00 -16.24
N ASN A 173 -23.08 31.96 -15.25
CA ASN A 173 -23.15 32.87 -14.11
C ASN A 173 -22.75 34.31 -14.49
N ASP A 174 -21.73 34.46 -15.32
CA ASP A 174 -21.08 35.75 -15.59
C ASP A 174 -21.71 36.49 -16.77
N PHE A 175 -22.51 35.83 -17.60
CA PHE A 175 -23.10 36.43 -18.80
C PHE A 175 -24.63 36.47 -18.80
N ILE A 176 -25.34 35.52 -18.16
CA ILE A 176 -26.81 35.53 -18.16
C ILE A 176 -27.35 36.78 -17.47
N GLY A 177 -28.26 37.50 -18.15
CA GLY A 177 -28.87 38.73 -17.64
C GLY A 177 -28.04 40.00 -17.83
N LEU A 178 -26.91 39.92 -18.53
CA LEU A 178 -26.08 41.09 -18.89
C LEU A 178 -26.16 41.41 -20.38
N GLU A 179 -26.02 42.69 -20.68
CA GLU A 179 -25.87 43.22 -22.02
C GLU A 179 -24.49 43.88 -22.16
N PHE A 180 -23.86 43.69 -23.32
CA PHE A 180 -22.54 44.20 -23.60
C PHE A 180 -22.56 45.15 -24.79
N ASP A 181 -21.64 46.10 -24.77
CA ASP A 181 -21.52 47.06 -25.86
C ASP A 181 -21.09 46.36 -27.15
N PRO A 182 -21.66 46.75 -28.31
CA PRO A 182 -21.34 46.13 -29.59
C PRO A 182 -19.87 46.34 -29.99
N LEU A 183 -19.38 45.49 -30.89
CA LEU A 183 -18.04 45.59 -31.47
C LEU A 183 -17.89 46.80 -32.39
N LEU A 184 -18.97 47.19 -33.06
CA LEU A 184 -19.02 48.34 -33.96
C LEU A 184 -20.00 49.40 -33.43
N PRO A 185 -19.62 50.69 -33.46
CA PRO A 185 -20.53 51.77 -33.07
C PRO A 185 -21.74 51.80 -34.02
N GLY A 186 -22.93 51.51 -33.47
CA GLY A 186 -24.21 51.52 -34.21
C GLY A 186 -24.93 50.17 -34.26
N GLU A 187 -24.33 49.07 -33.83
CA GLU A 187 -25.02 47.78 -33.71
C GLU A 187 -25.84 47.67 -32.41
N LYS A 188 -26.74 46.67 -32.35
CA LYS A 188 -27.49 46.38 -31.12
C LYS A 188 -26.55 45.82 -30.05
N LYS A 189 -26.83 46.14 -28.79
CA LYS A 189 -26.12 45.53 -27.66
C LYS A 189 -26.23 44.01 -27.72
N LEU A 190 -25.13 43.34 -27.42
CA LEU A 190 -25.05 41.88 -27.43
C LEU A 190 -25.56 41.36 -26.09
N THR A 191 -26.52 40.45 -26.14
CA THR A 191 -26.98 39.77 -24.92
C THR A 191 -25.97 38.71 -24.51
N GLY A 192 -25.78 38.51 -23.19
CA GLY A 192 -24.85 37.49 -22.71
C GLY A 192 -25.22 36.06 -23.15
N GLU A 193 -26.51 35.76 -23.35
CA GLU A 193 -26.98 34.47 -23.87
C GLU A 193 -26.49 34.21 -25.31
N GLU A 194 -26.53 35.24 -26.16
CA GLU A 194 -25.97 35.18 -27.50
C GLU A 194 -24.45 35.02 -27.47
N ILE A 195 -23.77 35.67 -26.51
CA ILE A 195 -22.32 35.56 -26.37
C ILE A 195 -21.91 34.14 -26.01
N ILE A 196 -22.55 33.54 -24.99
CA ILE A 196 -22.31 32.16 -24.56
C ILE A 196 -22.50 31.18 -25.72
N THR A 197 -23.56 31.37 -26.50
CA THR A 197 -23.93 30.43 -27.57
C THR A 197 -23.04 30.61 -28.81
N LYS A 198 -22.88 31.85 -29.30
CA LYS A 198 -22.19 32.13 -30.56
C LYS A 198 -20.67 32.12 -30.42
N TYR A 199 -20.12 32.64 -29.31
CA TYR A 199 -18.69 32.76 -29.12
C TYR A 199 -18.09 31.62 -28.30
N PHE A 200 -18.75 31.17 -27.23
CA PHE A 200 -18.22 30.08 -26.39
C PHE A 200 -18.75 28.68 -26.76
N GLY A 201 -19.79 28.59 -27.59
CA GLY A 201 -20.36 27.33 -28.07
C GLY A 201 -20.97 26.46 -26.96
N VAL A 202 -21.48 27.10 -25.90
CA VAL A 202 -22.10 26.43 -24.75
C VAL A 202 -23.63 26.58 -24.83
N PRO A 203 -24.41 25.49 -24.68
CA PRO A 203 -25.86 25.57 -24.69
C PRO A 203 -26.40 26.25 -23.42
N VAL A 204 -27.37 27.14 -23.59
CA VAL A 204 -28.04 27.89 -22.49
C VAL A 204 -29.21 27.10 -21.88
N GLU A 205 -29.71 26.06 -22.57
CA GLU A 205 -30.92 25.32 -22.16
C GLU A 205 -30.83 24.70 -20.74
N PRO A 206 -29.72 24.06 -20.31
CA PRO A 206 -29.59 23.61 -18.93
C PRO A 206 -29.29 24.79 -18.01
N SER A 207 -29.92 24.84 -16.84
CA SER A 207 -29.63 25.89 -15.85
C SER A 207 -28.20 25.79 -15.31
N LYS A 208 -27.64 26.92 -14.88
CA LYS A 208 -26.32 26.97 -14.21
C LYS A 208 -26.21 26.05 -12.99
N TRP A 209 -27.34 25.79 -12.32
CA TRP A 209 -27.42 24.88 -11.18
C TRP A 209 -27.31 23.41 -11.57
N TRP A 210 -27.71 23.06 -12.79
CA TRP A 210 -27.54 21.71 -13.31
C TRP A 210 -26.06 21.40 -13.48
N ASP A 211 -25.30 22.32 -14.08
CA ASP A 211 -23.84 22.19 -14.23
C ASP A 211 -23.15 22.08 -12.86
N LEU A 212 -23.55 22.90 -11.88
CA LEU A 212 -23.03 22.82 -10.51
C LEU A 212 -23.35 21.47 -9.85
N SER A 213 -24.54 20.92 -10.08
CA SER A 213 -24.95 19.63 -9.52
C SER A 213 -24.08 18.49 -10.04
N ILE A 214 -23.69 18.52 -11.32
CA ILE A 214 -22.72 17.56 -11.87
C ILE A 214 -21.36 17.70 -11.23
N VAL A 215 -20.87 18.92 -11.01
CA VAL A 215 -19.56 19.13 -10.34
C VAL A 215 -19.58 18.50 -8.94
N VAL A 216 -20.67 18.68 -8.19
CA VAL A 216 -20.85 18.04 -6.88
C VAL A 216 -20.90 16.52 -7.02
N LEU A 217 -21.61 16.00 -8.01
CA LEU A 217 -21.67 14.55 -8.29
C LEU A 217 -20.29 13.97 -8.60
N ILE A 218 -19.51 14.63 -9.46
CA ILE A 218 -18.13 14.25 -9.79
C ILE A 218 -17.26 14.20 -8.53
N LEU A 219 -17.37 15.21 -7.65
CA LEU A 219 -16.64 15.23 -6.37
C LEU A 219 -17.00 14.03 -5.50
N VAL A 220 -18.30 13.72 -5.35
CA VAL A 220 -18.77 12.56 -4.58
C VAL A 220 -18.27 11.26 -5.19
N CYS A 221 -18.36 11.10 -6.51
CA CYS A 221 -17.83 9.93 -7.22
C CYS A 221 -16.32 9.76 -7.00
N TYR A 222 -15.53 10.83 -7.08
CA TYR A 222 -14.10 10.77 -6.79
C TYR A 222 -13.80 10.38 -5.34
N ARG A 223 -14.60 10.88 -4.38
CA ARG A 223 -14.47 10.46 -2.97
C ARG A 223 -14.78 8.98 -2.78
N PHE A 224 -15.79 8.47 -3.48
CA PHE A 224 -16.12 7.05 -3.46
C PHE A 224 -15.03 6.18 -4.10
N ILE A 225 -14.50 6.58 -5.26
CA ILE A 225 -13.37 5.91 -5.92
C ILE A 225 -12.14 5.90 -5.02
N PHE A 226 -11.80 7.02 -4.39
CA PHE A 226 -10.69 7.10 -3.45
C PHE A 226 -10.89 6.16 -2.25
N PHE A 227 -12.10 6.12 -1.70
CA PHE A 227 -12.46 5.19 -0.64
C PHE A 227 -12.31 3.72 -1.09
N LEU A 228 -12.78 3.37 -2.29
CA LEU A 228 -12.61 2.03 -2.86
C LEU A 228 -11.13 1.68 -3.02
N ILE A 229 -10.31 2.60 -3.56
CA ILE A 229 -8.85 2.40 -3.71
C ILE A 229 -8.22 2.15 -2.34
N LEU A 230 -8.56 2.95 -1.32
CA LEU A 230 -8.09 2.73 0.04
C LEU A 230 -8.52 1.37 0.59
N LYS A 231 -9.78 0.96 0.35
CA LYS A 231 -10.30 -0.32 0.84
C LYS A 231 -9.65 -1.52 0.16
N VAL A 232 -9.40 -1.43 -1.14
CA VAL A 232 -8.63 -2.42 -1.89
C VAL A 232 -7.19 -2.46 -1.38
N LYS A 233 -6.56 -1.30 -1.16
CA LYS A 233 -5.20 -1.23 -0.61
C LYS A 233 -5.12 -1.86 0.79
N GLU A 234 -6.07 -1.56 1.66
CA GLU A 234 -6.15 -2.13 3.01
C GLU A 234 -6.24 -3.66 2.96
N ARG A 235 -7.14 -4.20 2.12
CA ARG A 235 -7.31 -5.65 1.94
C ARG A 235 -6.12 -6.32 1.26
N ALA A 236 -5.46 -5.63 0.33
CA ALA A 236 -4.32 -6.16 -0.42
C ALA A 236 -2.98 -6.00 0.33
N SER A 237 -2.88 -5.08 1.29
CA SER A 237 -1.68 -4.84 2.11
C SER A 237 -1.07 -6.13 2.71
N PRO A 238 -1.82 -7.01 3.40
CA PRO A 238 -1.25 -8.24 3.95
C PRO A 238 -0.77 -9.20 2.85
N LEU A 239 -1.48 -9.28 1.72
CA LEU A 239 -1.08 -10.14 0.60
C LEU A 239 0.21 -9.65 -0.05
N PHE A 240 0.34 -8.34 -0.26
CA PHE A 240 1.59 -7.75 -0.72
C PHE A 240 2.71 -8.04 0.26
N GLN A 241 2.52 -7.79 1.55
CA GLN A 241 3.53 -8.08 2.57
C GLN A 241 3.97 -9.55 2.57
N GLU A 242 3.03 -10.49 2.40
CA GLU A 242 3.34 -11.92 2.30
C GLU A 242 4.18 -12.25 1.06
N ILE A 243 3.82 -11.70 -0.12
CA ILE A 243 4.57 -11.89 -1.37
C ILE A 243 5.98 -11.28 -1.24
N TYR A 244 6.10 -10.07 -0.70
CA TYR A 244 7.39 -9.41 -0.46
C TYR A 244 8.25 -10.18 0.55
N ALA A 245 7.65 -10.70 1.63
CA ALA A 245 8.36 -11.53 2.60
C ALA A 245 8.86 -12.84 1.98
N LYS A 246 8.04 -13.53 1.17
CA LYS A 246 8.43 -14.75 0.44
C LYS A 246 9.58 -14.50 -0.53
N LYS A 247 9.54 -13.41 -1.31
CA LYS A 247 10.65 -13.02 -2.20
C LYS A 247 11.92 -12.72 -1.41
N THR A 248 11.82 -11.94 -0.34
CA THR A 248 12.96 -11.63 0.53
C THR A 248 13.56 -12.91 1.13
N LEU A 249 12.73 -13.84 1.59
CA LEU A 249 13.16 -15.15 2.10
C LEU A 249 13.87 -16.00 1.03
N GLN A 250 13.34 -16.05 -0.20
CA GLN A 250 14.00 -16.75 -1.31
C GLN A 250 15.36 -16.15 -1.65
N HIS A 251 15.49 -14.81 -1.59
CA HIS A 251 16.78 -14.14 -1.78
C HIS A 251 17.75 -14.39 -0.62
N LEU A 252 17.25 -14.52 0.61
CA LEU A 252 18.06 -14.86 1.78
C LEU A 252 18.54 -16.32 1.73
N ASP A 253 17.71 -17.27 1.30
CA ASP A 253 18.06 -18.70 1.18
C ASP A 253 19.13 -18.96 0.11
N LYS A 254 19.16 -18.12 -0.94
CA LYS A 254 20.23 -18.13 -1.96
C LYS A 254 21.56 -17.59 -1.44
N ARG A 255 21.61 -16.95 -0.26
CA ARG A 255 22.88 -16.48 0.32
C ARG A 255 23.72 -17.68 0.77
N PRO A 256 25.02 -17.74 0.43
CA PRO A 256 25.88 -18.86 0.80
C PRO A 256 26.02 -19.07 2.32
N SER A 257 25.75 -18.05 3.14
CA SER A 257 25.76 -18.15 4.60
C SER A 257 24.53 -18.85 5.22
N PHE A 258 23.44 -19.02 4.46
CA PHE A 258 22.19 -19.61 4.94
C PHE A 258 21.89 -21.00 4.33
N ARG A 259 22.72 -21.49 3.40
CA ARG A 259 22.66 -22.90 3.00
C ARG A 259 22.81 -23.76 4.24
N LYS A 260 21.78 -24.56 4.55
CA LYS A 260 21.89 -25.66 5.50
C LYS A 260 23.06 -26.54 5.06
N ILE A 261 24.20 -26.36 5.72
CA ILE A 261 25.29 -27.32 5.67
C ILE A 261 24.67 -28.61 6.23
N PRO A 262 24.65 -29.72 5.46
CA PRO A 262 24.25 -31.00 6.04
C PRO A 262 25.17 -31.22 7.23
N SER A 263 24.60 -31.53 8.39
CA SER A 263 25.29 -31.66 9.66
C SER A 263 26.37 -32.75 9.59
N VAL A 264 27.50 -32.42 8.98
CA VAL A 264 28.78 -33.07 9.23
C VAL A 264 29.21 -32.51 10.56
N SER A 265 29.27 -33.41 11.54
CA SER A 265 29.78 -33.22 12.89
C SER A 265 30.96 -32.24 12.94
N ILE A 266 30.69 -30.98 13.26
CA ILE A 266 31.70 -30.07 13.79
C ILE A 266 31.40 -29.95 15.27
N SER A 267 32.06 -30.82 16.04
CA SER A 267 32.22 -30.68 17.48
C SER A 267 33.05 -29.42 17.75
N SER A 268 32.39 -28.26 17.78
CA SER A 268 33.00 -27.02 18.26
C SER A 268 32.86 -26.96 19.78
N LYS A 269 33.90 -27.37 20.50
CA LYS A 269 34.10 -26.99 21.90
C LYS A 269 34.55 -25.53 21.94
N ARG A 270 33.62 -24.59 21.82
CA ARG A 270 33.86 -23.19 22.19
C ARG A 270 32.69 -22.68 23.02
N HIS A 271 32.76 -22.96 24.33
CA HIS A 271 31.94 -22.26 25.30
C HIS A 271 32.52 -20.85 25.44
N GLN A 272 31.87 -19.86 24.84
CA GLN A 272 32.00 -18.49 25.32
C GLN A 272 30.78 -18.22 26.21
N PRO A 273 30.97 -17.87 27.49
CA PRO A 273 29.86 -17.42 28.32
C PRO A 273 29.40 -16.06 27.77
N LEU A 274 28.11 -15.96 27.42
CA LEU A 274 27.48 -14.70 27.05
C LEU A 274 27.37 -13.83 28.31
N HIS A 275 28.14 -12.75 28.38
CA HIS A 275 27.95 -11.70 29.38
C HIS A 275 26.75 -10.82 28.97
N SER A 276 25.86 -10.49 29.91
CA SER A 276 24.72 -9.62 29.65
C SER A 276 25.17 -8.18 29.42
N LEU A 277 24.58 -7.50 28.43
CA LEU A 277 24.90 -6.09 28.09
C LEU A 277 24.68 -5.11 29.26
N SER A 278 23.95 -5.51 30.30
CA SER A 278 23.81 -4.76 31.56
C SER A 278 25.09 -4.66 32.39
N SER A 279 26.13 -5.47 32.12
CA SER A 279 27.39 -5.38 32.87
C SER A 279 28.34 -4.27 32.38
N GLN A 280 27.96 -3.51 31.34
CA GLN A 280 28.78 -2.42 30.78
C GLN A 280 28.31 -1.01 31.21
N GLU A 281 27.33 -0.92 32.11
CA GLU A 281 26.69 0.34 32.49
C GLU A 281 27.50 1.20 33.50
N GLY A 282 28.77 0.84 33.76
CA GLY A 282 29.63 1.49 34.76
C GLY A 282 30.87 2.22 34.22
N LEU A 283 31.11 2.24 32.91
CA LEU A 283 32.28 2.91 32.33
C LEU A 283 31.91 4.29 31.80
N ASN A 284 31.51 5.19 32.72
CA ASN A 284 31.50 6.61 32.45
C ASN A 284 32.96 7.11 32.34
N SER A 285 33.24 7.83 31.26
CA SER A 285 34.56 8.34 30.86
C SER A 285 35.18 9.28 31.92
N PRO A 286 36.51 9.24 32.15
CA PRO A 286 37.17 10.32 32.87
C PRO A 286 37.27 11.55 31.97
N LEU A 287 36.79 12.68 32.50
CA LEU A 287 37.11 14.02 32.05
C LEU A 287 38.63 14.22 32.04
N HIS A 288 39.16 14.71 30.92
CA HIS A 288 40.26 15.66 30.92
C HIS A 288 40.21 16.56 29.69
#